data_AF-A0A838UMW7-F1
#
_entry.id   AF-A0A838UMW7-F1
#
_cell.length_a   1.000
_cell.length_b   1.000
_cell.length_c   1.000
_cell.angle_alpha   90.00
_cell.angle_beta   90.00
_cell.angle_gamma   90.00
#
_symmetry.space_group_name_H-M   'P 1'
#
loop_
_entity.id
_entity.type
_entity.pdbx_description
1 polymer ?
#
loop_
_entity_poly.entity_id
_entity_poly.type
_entity_poly.pdbx_seq_one_letter_code
_entity_poly.pdbx_strand_id
1 'polypeptide(L)'
;MMNAHSSSEDALRLRIADAEALLRPIPEYDWLVRSGKQFWKGSEVAEVFGIDSRKVAEWCADGLIVGATEFGEKLGWRIPRSGLLVFFAERVKQGTFPAE
;
A
#
# COMPACT_ATOMS: atom_id res chain seq x y z
N MET A 1 -12.46 32.83 18.65
CA MET A 1 -11.71 32.67 17.39
C MET A 1 -10.78 31.48 17.57
N MET A 2 -11.17 30.31 17.07
CA MET A 2 -10.30 29.14 17.03
C MET A 2 -10.50 28.52 15.65
N ASN A 3 -9.39 28.32 14.93
CA ASN A 3 -9.09 27.16 14.07
C ASN A 3 -7.92 27.51 13.15
N ALA A 4 -6.71 27.33 13.67
CA ALA A 4 -5.49 27.22 12.88
C ALA A 4 -4.82 25.90 13.26
N HIS A 5 -5.47 24.77 12.94
CA HIS A 5 -4.89 23.42 13.15
C HIS A 5 -5.36 22.45 12.07
N SER A 6 -5.31 22.85 10.80
CA SER A 6 -5.62 21.93 9.70
C SER A 6 -4.80 22.24 8.45
N SER A 7 -3.48 22.32 8.59
CA SER A 7 -2.58 22.53 7.44
C SER A 7 -1.28 21.72 7.48
N SER A 8 -1.15 20.74 8.38
CA SER A 8 0.01 19.83 8.42
C SER A 8 -0.31 18.36 8.20
N GLU A 9 -1.55 17.91 8.46
CA GLU A 9 -1.86 16.47 8.35
C GLU A 9 -2.12 16.00 6.91
N ASP A 10 -2.60 16.85 6.00
CA ASP A 10 -2.70 16.52 4.57
C ASP A 10 -1.38 16.75 3.80
N ALA A 11 -0.42 17.46 4.38
CA ALA A 11 0.84 17.84 3.72
C ALA A 11 1.85 16.68 3.58
N LEU A 12 1.57 15.52 4.20
CA LEU A 12 2.46 14.36 4.22
C LEU A 12 1.91 13.14 3.47
N ARG A 13 0.73 13.24 2.84
CA ARG A 13 0.26 12.16 1.95
C ARG A 13 1.14 12.10 0.72
N LEU A 14 1.90 11.01 0.62
CA LEU A 14 2.73 10.73 -0.54
C LEU A 14 1.84 10.63 -1.79
N ARG A 15 2.13 11.44 -2.81
CA ARG A 15 1.39 11.35 -4.07
C ARG A 15 1.76 10.05 -4.78
N ILE A 16 0.81 9.47 -5.53
CA ILE A 16 1.00 8.19 -6.23
C ILE A 16 2.21 8.23 -7.18
N ALA A 17 2.43 9.34 -7.89
CA ALA A 17 3.58 9.49 -8.79
C ALA A 17 4.92 9.48 -8.02
N ASP A 18 4.97 10.11 -6.85
CA ASP A 18 6.16 10.14 -5.99
C ASP A 18 6.41 8.75 -5.36
N ALA A 19 5.35 8.06 -4.96
CA ALA A 19 5.41 6.67 -4.48
C ALA A 19 5.94 5.72 -5.55
N GLU A 20 5.43 5.83 -6.78
CA GLU A 20 5.92 5.01 -7.89
C GLU A 20 7.38 5.32 -8.23
N ALA A 21 7.77 6.59 -8.25
CA ALA A 21 9.16 6.98 -8.51
C ALA A 21 10.13 6.43 -7.45
N LEU A 22 9.70 6.38 -6.18
CA LEU A 22 10.50 5.81 -5.09
C LEU A 22 10.65 4.29 -5.19
N LEU A 23 9.61 3.58 -5.61
CA LEU A 23 9.62 2.12 -5.71
C LEU A 23 10.26 1.61 -7.01
N ARG A 24 10.20 2.39 -8.10
CA ARG A 24 10.72 2.00 -9.43
C ARG A 24 12.18 1.52 -9.48
N PRO A 25 13.14 2.11 -8.74
CA PRO A 25 14.52 1.61 -8.75
C PRO A 25 14.75 0.33 -7.93
N ILE A 26 13.74 -0.16 -7.20
CA ILE A 26 13.85 -1.31 -6.30
C ILE A 26 13.23 -2.55 -6.99
N PRO A 27 14.04 -3.54 -7.42
CA PRO A 27 13.58 -4.68 -8.21
C PRO A 27 12.44 -5.48 -7.58
N GLU A 28 12.40 -5.57 -6.25
CA GLU A 28 11.40 -6.27 -5.46
C GLU A 28 9.97 -5.73 -5.68
N TYR A 29 9.82 -4.52 -6.23
CA TYR A 29 8.52 -3.90 -6.51
C TYR A 29 8.15 -3.87 -7.99
N ASP A 30 8.89 -4.52 -8.88
CA ASP A 30 8.58 -4.53 -10.32
C ASP A 30 7.19 -5.12 -10.61
N TRP A 31 6.75 -6.11 -9.83
CA TRP A 31 5.40 -6.70 -9.92
C TRP A 31 4.28 -5.66 -9.71
N LEU A 32 4.54 -4.60 -8.94
CA LEU A 32 3.59 -3.54 -8.62
C LEU A 32 3.74 -2.37 -9.60
N VAL A 33 4.98 -1.95 -9.85
CA VAL A 33 5.28 -0.77 -10.66
C VAL A 33 5.05 -1.04 -12.14
N ARG A 34 5.41 -2.22 -12.66
CA ARG A 34 5.44 -2.49 -14.12
C ARG A 34 4.31 -3.38 -14.65
N SER A 35 3.53 -4.05 -13.80
CA SER A 35 2.54 -5.04 -14.25
C SER A 35 1.32 -4.47 -14.99
N GLY A 36 1.08 -3.15 -14.95
CA GLY A 36 -0.13 -2.52 -15.51
C GLY A 36 -1.44 -2.87 -14.77
N LYS A 37 -1.42 -3.86 -13.87
CA LYS A 37 -2.56 -4.31 -13.07
C LYS A 37 -3.02 -3.20 -12.14
N GLN A 38 -4.33 -2.96 -12.06
CA GLN A 38 -4.89 -1.86 -11.25
C GLN A 38 -5.39 -2.32 -9.88
N PHE A 39 -5.62 -3.62 -9.69
CA PHE A 39 -6.14 -4.18 -8.45
C PHE A 39 -5.47 -5.52 -8.14
N TRP A 40 -5.22 -5.80 -6.87
CA TRP A 40 -4.73 -7.08 -6.36
C TRP A 40 -5.70 -7.66 -5.34
N LYS A 41 -5.65 -8.98 -5.19
CA LYS A 41 -6.20 -9.66 -4.02
C LYS A 41 -5.18 -9.63 -2.89
N GLY A 42 -5.66 -9.58 -1.65
CA GLY A 42 -4.78 -9.71 -0.48
C GLY A 42 -3.90 -10.98 -0.51
N SER A 43 -4.45 -12.09 -1.01
CA SER A 43 -3.70 -13.35 -1.19
C SER A 43 -2.56 -13.24 -2.21
N GLU A 44 -2.75 -12.48 -3.30
CA GLU A 44 -1.70 -12.29 -4.32
C GLU A 44 -0.56 -11.44 -3.77
N VAL A 45 -0.89 -10.42 -2.96
CA VAL A 45 0.13 -9.62 -2.27
C VAL A 45 0.90 -10.48 -1.27
N ALA A 46 0.21 -11.35 -0.53
CA ALA A 46 0.82 -12.25 0.42
C ALA A 46 1.79 -13.23 -0.24
N GLU A 47 1.39 -13.80 -1.39
CA GLU A 47 2.21 -14.73 -2.18
C GLU A 47 3.51 -14.07 -2.66
N VAL A 48 3.44 -12.83 -3.17
CA VAL A 48 4.63 -12.10 -3.65
C VAL A 48 5.70 -11.94 -2.56
N PHE A 49 5.28 -11.73 -1.31
CA PHE A 49 6.20 -11.51 -0.19
C PHE A 49 6.42 -12.76 0.67
N GLY A 50 5.81 -13.90 0.34
CA GLY A 50 5.90 -15.10 1.16
C GLY A 50 5.38 -14.92 2.59
N ILE A 51 4.40 -14.04 2.80
CA ILE A 51 3.81 -13.76 4.12
C ILE A 51 2.43 -14.40 4.29
N ASP A 52 1.95 -14.49 5.53
CA ASP A 52 0.58 -14.92 5.79
C ASP A 52 -0.42 -13.88 5.23
N SER A 53 -1.39 -14.36 4.46
CA SER A 53 -2.52 -13.56 3.96
C SER A 53 -3.32 -12.82 5.04
N ARG A 54 -3.32 -13.33 6.29
CA ARG A 54 -3.92 -12.67 7.46
C ARG A 54 -3.24 -11.33 7.76
N LYS A 55 -1.92 -11.24 7.61
CA LYS A 55 -1.16 -10.00 7.81
C LYS A 55 -1.57 -8.93 6.80
N VAL A 56 -1.84 -9.34 5.55
CA VAL A 56 -2.35 -8.42 4.52
C VAL A 56 -3.78 -7.99 4.83
N ALA A 57 -4.62 -8.90 5.33
CA ALA A 57 -5.97 -8.57 5.77
C ALA A 57 -5.97 -7.58 6.94
N GLU A 58 -5.08 -7.75 7.92
CA GLU A 58 -4.86 -6.80 9.03
C GLU A 58 -4.48 -5.42 8.50
N TRP A 59 -3.52 -5.32 7.57
CA TRP A 59 -3.16 -4.04 6.95
C TRP A 59 -4.33 -3.33 6.27
N CYS A 60 -5.23 -4.09 5.64
CA CYS A 60 -6.41 -3.53 5.00
C CYS A 60 -7.47 -3.12 6.03
N ALA A 61 -7.73 -3.97 7.03
CA ALA A 61 -8.71 -3.72 8.09
C ALA A 61 -8.32 -2.50 8.96
N ASP A 62 -7.02 -2.35 9.24
CA ASP A 62 -6.46 -1.21 9.97
C ASP A 62 -6.39 0.07 9.13
N GLY A 63 -6.81 0.03 7.86
CA GLY A 63 -6.81 1.18 6.96
C GLY A 63 -5.43 1.63 6.50
N LEU A 64 -4.39 0.80 6.70
CA LEU A 64 -3.02 1.12 6.26
C LEU A 64 -2.91 1.15 4.74
N ILE A 65 -3.69 0.33 4.04
CA ILE A 65 -3.76 0.33 2.59
C ILE A 65 -4.98 1.11 2.12
N VAL A 66 -4.76 2.37 1.76
CA VAL A 66 -5.82 3.30 1.35
C VAL A 66 -6.59 2.77 0.14
N GLY A 67 -7.93 2.74 0.26
CA GLY A 67 -8.84 2.30 -0.80
C GLY A 67 -8.97 0.79 -0.92
N ALA A 68 -8.35 0.00 -0.04
CA ALA A 68 -8.66 -1.42 0.08
C ALA A 68 -10.13 -1.61 0.47
N THR A 69 -10.80 -2.58 -0.15
CA THR A 69 -12.21 -2.89 0.10
C THR A 69 -12.38 -4.38 0.27
N GLU A 70 -13.10 -4.80 1.30
CA GLU A 70 -13.45 -6.19 1.52
C GLU A 70 -14.58 -6.61 0.56
N PHE A 71 -14.41 -7.71 -0.16
CA PHE A 71 -15.38 -8.27 -1.11
C PHE A 71 -15.95 -9.59 -0.60
N GLY A 72 -16.53 -9.58 0.60
CA GLY A 72 -17.18 -10.74 1.20
C GLY A 72 -16.23 -11.88 1.57
N GLU A 73 -16.76 -12.86 2.29
CA GLU A 73 -15.96 -13.90 2.98
C GLU A 73 -15.10 -14.76 2.05
N LYS A 74 -15.46 -14.91 0.77
CA LYS A 74 -14.77 -15.80 -0.19
C LYS A 74 -13.73 -15.12 -1.07
N LEU A 75 -13.88 -13.83 -1.38
CA LEU A 75 -12.94 -13.12 -2.27
C LEU A 75 -11.87 -12.34 -1.49
N GLY A 76 -12.09 -12.10 -0.19
CA GLY A 76 -11.16 -11.38 0.68
C GLY A 76 -11.06 -9.90 0.30
N TRP A 77 -9.84 -9.39 0.21
CA TRP A 77 -9.59 -7.96 -0.02
C TRP A 77 -9.29 -7.64 -1.48
N ARG A 78 -9.99 -6.65 -2.04
CA ARG A 78 -9.63 -5.99 -3.30
C ARG A 78 -8.83 -4.74 -2.98
N ILE A 79 -7.60 -4.70 -3.47
CA ILE A 79 -6.63 -3.67 -3.11
C ILE A 79 -6.23 -2.89 -4.37
N PRO A 80 -6.47 -1.57 -4.44
CA PRO A 80 -6.06 -0.77 -5.59
C PRO A 80 -4.55 -0.60 -5.65
N ARG A 81 -4.00 -0.50 -6.87
CA ARG A 81 -2.57 -0.22 -7.13
C ARG A 81 -2.07 0.97 -6.35
N SER A 82 -2.84 2.06 -6.39
CA SER A 82 -2.52 3.32 -5.72
C SER A 82 -2.33 3.14 -4.22
N GLY A 83 -3.19 2.35 -3.57
CA GLY A 83 -3.07 2.03 -2.15
C GLY A 83 -1.78 1.29 -1.84
N LEU A 84 -1.45 0.25 -2.61
CA LEU A 84 -0.22 -0.52 -2.44
C LEU A 84 1.03 0.33 -2.67
N LEU A 85 1.04 1.18 -3.69
CA LEU A 85 2.18 2.07 -3.98
C LEU A 85 2.47 2.98 -2.79
N VAL A 86 1.45 3.65 -2.25
CA VAL A 86 1.62 4.54 -1.11
C VAL A 86 2.08 3.76 0.12
N PHE A 87 1.39 2.65 0.42
CA PHE A 87 1.70 1.79 1.58
C PHE A 87 3.16 1.29 1.61
N PHE A 88 3.67 0.82 0.47
CA PHE A 88 5.04 0.30 0.39
C PHE A 88 6.07 1.42 0.32
N ALA A 89 5.78 2.51 -0.40
CA ALA A 89 6.68 3.65 -0.47
C ALA A 89 6.88 4.30 0.91
N GLU A 90 5.84 4.39 1.74
CA GLU A 90 5.95 4.88 3.12
C GLU A 90 6.87 3.99 3.98
N ARG A 91 6.79 2.67 3.83
CA ARG A 91 7.68 1.72 4.54
C ARG A 91 9.13 1.82 4.08
N VAL A 92 9.35 2.01 2.77
CA VAL A 92 10.69 2.26 2.22
C VAL A 92 11.26 3.55 2.82
N LYS A 93 10.46 4.63 2.91
CA LYS A 93 10.89 5.89 3.55
C LYS A 93 11.22 5.72 5.03
N GLN A 94 10.52 4.83 5.73
CA GLN A 94 10.74 4.53 7.16
C GLN A 94 11.89 3.53 7.39
N GLY A 95 12.43 2.92 6.33
CA GLY A 95 13.47 1.89 6.43
C GLY A 95 12.96 0.55 6.97
N THR A 96 11.65 0.29 6.91
CA THR A 96 11.01 -0.88 7.53
C THR A 96 10.67 -2.00 6.54
N PHE A 97 11.02 -1.85 5.26
CA PHE A 97 10.74 -2.85 4.21
C PHE A 97 11.60 -2.56 2.94
N PRO A 98 12.16 -3.57 2.23
CA PRO A 98 12.12 -5.01 2.49
C PRO A 98 13.32 -5.43 3.36
N ALA A 99 13.06 -5.78 4.62
CA ALA A 99 14.08 -6.34 5.48
C ALA A 99 13.40 -7.29 6.47
N GLU A 100 13.30 -8.55 6.05
CA GLU A 100 13.55 -9.80 6.81
C GLU A 100 12.95 -10.99 6.07
#